data_AF-A0A0N4TG13-F1
#
_entry.id   AF-A0A0N4TG13-F1
#
_cell.length_a   1.000
_cell.length_b   1.000
_cell.length_c   1.000
_cell.angle_alpha   90.00
_cell.angle_beta   90.00
_cell.angle_gamma   90.00
#
_symmetry.space_group_name_H-M   'P 1'
#
loop_
_entity.id
_entity.type
_entity.pdbx_description
1 polymer ?
#
loop_
_entity_poly.entity_id
_entity_poly.type
_entity_poly.pdbx_seq_one_letter_code
_entity_poly.pdbx_strand_id
1 'polypeptide(L)'
;MKLIILICSDDERTGENAISRALNAIEMIREDLGNAPICVVAQSDTREKVRESLGWYRDSSVLVFHGLDISASTLLVDTKDEKVLKAKFEDWKEEFFFLDNYQTIAFHFTVVNGNEPENSEEIFR
;
A
#
# COMPACT_ATOMS: atom_id res chain seq x y z
N MET A 1 14.18 -1.38 -17.73
CA MET A 1 12.73 -1.50 -17.44
C MET A 1 12.34 -0.33 -16.56
N LYS A 2 11.23 0.35 -16.82
CA LYS A 2 10.73 1.44 -15.96
C LYS A 2 9.50 0.91 -15.22
N LEU A 3 9.60 0.79 -13.89
CA LEU A 3 8.47 0.47 -13.02
C LEU A 3 7.76 1.77 -12.67
N ILE A 4 6.43 1.78 -12.75
CA ILE A 4 5.60 2.88 -12.29
C ILE A 4 4.96 2.47 -10.97
N ILE A 5 5.07 3.34 -9.97
CA ILE A 5 4.49 3.12 -8.64
C ILE A 5 3.48 4.23 -8.44
N LEU A 6 2.21 3.84 -8.45
CA LEU A 6 1.08 4.75 -8.32
C LEU A 6 0.51 4.65 -6.91
N ILE A 7 0.58 5.74 -6.15
CA ILE A 7 0.02 5.83 -4.81
C ILE A 7 -1.19 6.76 -4.87
N CYS A 8 -2.37 6.26 -4.51
CA CYS A 8 -3.62 6.99 -4.58
C CYS A 8 -4.32 7.00 -3.22
N SER A 9 -4.85 8.16 -2.85
CA SER A 9 -5.72 8.34 -1.68
C SER A 9 -7.12 8.76 -2.11
N ASP A 10 -8.07 8.79 -1.18
CA ASP A 10 -9.35 9.46 -1.44
C ASP A 10 -9.11 10.97 -1.74
N ASP A 11 -9.96 11.58 -2.56
CA ASP A 11 -9.98 13.03 -2.79
C ASP A 11 -11.13 13.66 -1.98
N GLU A 12 -10.78 14.35 -0.91
CA GLU A 12 -11.75 15.03 -0.03
C GLU A 12 -12.56 16.11 -0.74
N ARG A 13 -12.03 16.73 -1.82
CA ARG A 13 -12.68 17.83 -2.53
C ARG A 13 -13.74 17.32 -3.50
N THR A 14 -13.45 16.23 -4.20
CA THR A 14 -14.35 15.66 -5.23
C THR A 14 -15.21 14.52 -4.69
N GLY A 15 -14.85 13.94 -3.55
CA GLY A 15 -15.48 12.74 -3.00
C GLY A 15 -15.10 11.46 -3.74
N GLU A 16 -14.16 11.53 -4.69
CA GLU A 16 -13.70 10.37 -5.44
C GLU A 16 -12.84 9.46 -4.55
N ASN A 17 -13.12 8.16 -4.59
CA ASN A 17 -12.38 7.19 -3.79
C ASN A 17 -11.03 6.83 -4.44
N ALA A 18 -10.09 6.36 -3.60
CA ALA A 18 -8.73 6.04 -3.99
C ALA A 18 -8.64 5.01 -5.12
N ILE A 19 -9.56 4.04 -5.16
CA ILE A 19 -9.59 2.98 -6.17
C ILE A 19 -9.99 3.56 -7.53
N SER A 20 -11.07 4.34 -7.58
CA SER A 20 -11.53 5.01 -8.80
C SER A 20 -10.46 5.92 -9.38
N ARG A 21 -9.80 6.71 -8.52
CA ARG A 21 -8.66 7.54 -8.92
C ARG A 21 -7.50 6.72 -9.47
N ALA A 22 -7.18 5.60 -8.82
CA ALA A 22 -6.12 4.72 -9.27
C ALA A 22 -6.42 4.12 -10.65
N LEU A 23 -7.65 3.66 -10.89
CA LEU A 23 -8.07 3.11 -12.19
C LEU A 23 -7.96 4.17 -13.30
N ASN A 24 -8.48 5.37 -13.06
CA ASN A 24 -8.39 6.48 -14.02
C ASN A 24 -6.93 6.85 -14.34
N ALA A 25 -6.07 6.92 -13.31
CA ALA A 25 -4.65 7.20 -13.51
C ALA A 25 -3.92 6.07 -14.26
N ILE A 26 -4.28 4.80 -14.03
CA ILE A 26 -3.76 3.67 -14.79
C ILE A 26 -4.12 3.84 -16.28
N GLU A 27 -5.36 4.16 -16.62
CA GLU A 27 -5.78 4.36 -18.01
C GLU A 27 -4.95 5.46 -18.68
N MET A 28 -4.79 6.63 -18.04
CA MET A 28 -3.97 7.72 -18.56
C MET A 28 -2.49 7.30 -18.73
N ILE A 29 -1.93 6.58 -17.75
CA ILE A 29 -0.56 6.08 -17.82
C ILE A 29 -0.40 5.07 -18.97
N ARG A 30 -1.42 4.23 -19.22
CA ARG A 30 -1.40 3.25 -20.31
C ARG A 30 -1.41 3.93 -21.68
N GLU A 31 -2.09 5.07 -21.82
CA GLU A 31 -2.07 5.86 -23.06
C GLU A 31 -0.66 6.40 -23.37
N ASP A 32 0.05 6.90 -22.35
CA ASP A 32 1.37 7.53 -22.54
C ASP A 32 2.55 6.54 -22.53
N LEU A 33 2.49 5.52 -21.67
CA LEU A 33 3.61 4.64 -21.32
C LEU A 33 3.37 3.17 -21.71
N GLY A 34 2.24 2.88 -22.36
CA GLY A 34 1.92 1.57 -22.91
C GLY A 34 1.99 0.44 -21.89
N ASN A 35 2.77 -0.60 -22.20
CA ASN A 35 2.88 -1.81 -21.38
C ASN A 35 3.86 -1.71 -20.20
N ALA A 36 4.22 -0.50 -19.76
CA ALA A 36 5.06 -0.31 -18.58
C ALA A 36 4.46 -1.05 -17.37
N PRO A 37 5.24 -1.83 -16.60
CA PRO A 37 4.73 -2.45 -15.38
C PRO A 37 4.27 -1.39 -14.37
N ILE A 38 3.08 -1.57 -13.79
CA ILE A 38 2.48 -0.63 -12.82
C ILE A 38 2.17 -1.39 -11.54
N CYS A 39 2.74 -0.93 -10.43
CA CYS A 39 2.33 -1.31 -9.08
C CYS A 39 1.46 -0.18 -8.52
N VAL A 40 0.33 -0.51 -7.91
CA VAL A 40 -0.61 0.46 -7.37
C VAL A 40 -0.74 0.24 -5.88
N VAL A 41 -0.88 1.33 -5.15
CA VAL A 41 -1.26 1.35 -3.74
C VAL A 41 -2.41 2.35 -3.65
N ALA A 42 -3.64 1.84 -3.62
CA ALA A 42 -4.82 2.67 -3.34
C ALA A 42 -5.12 2.56 -1.84
N GLN A 43 -5.23 3.68 -1.13
CA GLN A 43 -5.57 3.71 0.29
C GLN A 43 -6.72 4.69 0.53
N SER A 44 -7.88 4.17 0.90
CA SER A 44 -8.99 5.04 1.31
C SER A 44 -8.73 5.68 2.67
N ASP A 45 -9.33 6.85 2.87
CA ASP A 45 -9.29 7.54 4.15
C ASP A 45 -10.20 6.82 5.14
N THR A 46 -9.61 6.34 6.23
CA THR A 46 -10.31 5.58 7.27
C THR A 46 -10.58 6.38 8.54
N ARG A 47 -10.35 7.71 8.52
CA ARG A 47 -10.66 8.59 9.67
C ARG A 47 -12.14 8.51 10.03
N GLU A 48 -12.41 8.52 11.33
CA GLU A 48 -13.73 8.26 11.95
C GLU A 48 -14.87 9.13 11.40
N LYS A 49 -14.57 10.38 11.02
CA LYS A 49 -15.55 11.29 10.37
C LYS A 49 -16.04 10.80 9.01
N VAL A 50 -15.23 10.05 8.27
CA VAL A 50 -15.61 9.43 6.98
C VAL A 50 -16.43 8.16 7.24
N ARG A 51 -16.08 7.40 8.30
CA ARG A 51 -16.76 6.16 8.72
C ARG A 51 -18.25 6.37 9.04
N GLU A 52 -18.61 7.44 9.76
CA GLU A 52 -20.00 7.73 10.12
C GLU A 52 -20.86 8.15 8.91
N SER A 53 -20.25 8.78 7.90
CA SER A 53 -20.99 9.37 6.77
C SER A 53 -21.47 8.36 5.73
N LEU A 54 -20.80 7.21 5.61
CA LEU A 54 -21.03 6.25 4.51
C LEU A 54 -21.71 4.95 4.97
N GLY A 55 -21.86 4.71 6.28
CA GLY A 55 -22.56 3.54 6.84
C GLY A 55 -21.98 2.17 6.48
N TRP A 56 -20.84 2.13 5.79
CA TRP A 56 -20.23 0.93 5.23
C TRP A 56 -18.80 0.83 5.75
N TYR A 57 -18.45 -0.37 6.23
CA TYR A 57 -17.11 -0.71 6.70
C TYR A 57 -16.14 -0.69 5.51
N ARG A 58 -15.41 0.42 5.32
CA ARG A 58 -14.27 0.43 4.38
C ARG A 58 -13.06 -0.14 5.12
N ASP A 59 -12.79 -1.41 4.86
CA ASP A 59 -11.46 -1.96 5.09
C ASP A 59 -10.45 -1.11 4.32
N SER A 60 -9.34 -0.76 4.96
CA SER A 60 -8.16 -0.14 4.34
C SER A 60 -7.68 -1.05 3.20
N SER A 61 -8.25 -0.88 2.01
CA SER A 61 -8.07 -1.81 0.91
C SER A 61 -6.86 -1.38 0.09
N VAL A 62 -5.68 -1.92 0.40
CA VAL A 62 -4.50 -1.74 -0.44
C VAL A 62 -4.63 -2.66 -1.65
N LEU A 63 -4.94 -2.08 -2.81
CA LEU A 63 -5.06 -2.82 -4.07
C LEU A 63 -3.73 -2.78 -4.83
N VAL A 64 -3.04 -3.92 -4.93
CA VAL A 64 -1.79 -4.04 -5.67
C VAL A 64 -2.00 -4.81 -6.97
N PHE A 65 -1.72 -4.17 -8.11
CA PHE A 65 -1.74 -4.83 -9.42
C PHE A 65 -0.37 -5.44 -9.75
N HIS A 66 -0.40 -6.63 -10.33
CA HIS A 66 0.78 -7.35 -10.80
C HIS A 66 0.97 -7.12 -12.32
N GLY A 67 2.19 -6.78 -12.72
CA GLY A 67 2.64 -6.94 -14.12
C GLY A 67 3.25 -8.32 -14.32
N LEU A 68 3.54 -8.70 -15.58
CA LEU A 68 4.48 -9.79 -15.85
C LEU A 68 5.79 -9.46 -15.12
N ASP A 69 6.28 -10.41 -14.32
CA ASP A 69 7.50 -10.30 -13.50
C ASP A 69 7.44 -9.33 -12.29
N ILE A 70 6.25 -8.99 -11.79
CA ILE A 70 6.07 -8.27 -10.51
C ILE A 70 5.38 -9.17 -9.49
N SER A 71 6.04 -9.38 -8.35
CA SER A 71 5.41 -9.86 -7.12
C SER A 71 5.24 -8.70 -6.15
N ALA A 72 4.15 -8.70 -5.39
CA ALA A 72 3.92 -7.73 -4.33
C ALA A 72 3.21 -8.41 -3.14
N SER A 73 3.52 -7.96 -1.95
CA SER A 73 2.83 -8.33 -0.72
C SER A 73 2.65 -7.09 0.16
N THR A 74 1.68 -7.14 1.05
CA THR A 74 1.32 -6.05 1.95
C THR A 74 1.23 -6.59 3.37
N LEU A 75 1.83 -5.89 4.33
CA LEU A 75 1.71 -6.20 5.76
C LEU A 75 0.95 -5.05 6.45
N LEU A 76 -0.21 -5.35 7.02
CA LEU A 76 -0.92 -4.42 7.89
C LEU A 76 -0.43 -4.57 9.33
N VAL A 77 0.05 -3.47 9.90
CA VAL A 77 0.55 -3.42 11.28
C VAL A 77 -0.39 -2.58 12.14
N ASP A 78 -0.84 -3.18 13.24
CA ASP A 78 -1.61 -2.52 14.30
C ASP A 78 -1.13 -3.05 15.66
N THR A 79 0.06 -2.62 16.09
CA THR A 79 0.65 -3.02 17.38
C THR A 79 1.69 -2.04 17.88
N LYS A 80 1.65 -1.72 19.18
CA LYS A 80 2.65 -0.88 19.88
C LYS A 80 3.85 -1.67 20.40
N ASP A 81 3.76 -2.99 20.36
CA ASP A 81 4.82 -3.87 20.87
C ASP A 81 5.88 -4.09 19.81
N GLU A 82 7.09 -3.58 20.06
CA GLU A 82 8.28 -3.73 19.23
C GLU A 82 8.59 -5.20 18.89
N LYS A 83 8.50 -6.11 19.86
CA LYS A 83 8.84 -7.52 19.63
C LYS A 83 7.82 -8.18 18.72
N VAL A 84 6.54 -7.84 18.89
CA VAL A 84 5.47 -8.33 18.02
C VAL A 84 5.63 -7.76 16.61
N LEU A 85 5.95 -6.47 16.48
CA LEU A 85 6.21 -5.85 15.18
C LEU A 85 7.39 -6.54 14.47
N LYS A 86 8.51 -6.71 15.18
CA LYS A 86 9.69 -7.37 14.62
C LYS A 86 9.39 -8.79 14.18
N ALA A 87 8.68 -9.59 14.99
CA ALA A 87 8.31 -10.95 14.62
C ALA A 87 7.43 -10.97 13.34
N LYS A 88 6.39 -10.13 13.29
CA LYS A 88 5.54 -10.01 12.09
C LYS A 88 6.33 -9.62 10.85
N PHE A 89 7.31 -8.73 11.00
CA PHE A 89 8.15 -8.28 9.89
C PHE A 89 9.11 -9.37 9.41
N GLU A 90 9.73 -10.14 10.31
CA GLU A 90 10.55 -11.30 9.94
C GLU A 90 9.72 -12.38 9.23
N ASP A 91 8.56 -12.74 9.80
CA ASP A 91 7.66 -13.73 9.20
C ASP A 91 7.23 -13.31 7.79
N TRP A 92 6.84 -12.02 7.62
CA TRP A 92 6.47 -11.47 6.31
C TRP A 92 7.63 -11.46 5.31
N LYS A 93 8.86 -11.16 5.76
CA LYS A 93 10.04 -11.23 4.91
C LYS A 93 10.31 -12.67 4.46
N GLU A 94 10.18 -13.66 5.34
CA GLU A 94 10.37 -15.08 5.01
C GLU A 94 9.42 -15.56 3.91
N GLU A 95 8.17 -15.08 3.89
CA GLU A 95 7.22 -15.33 2.78
C GLU A 95 7.73 -14.78 1.43
N PHE A 96 8.59 -13.76 1.45
CA PHE A 96 9.13 -13.08 0.27
C PHE A 96 10.55 -13.49 -0.12
N PHE A 97 11.28 -14.19 0.76
CA PHE A 97 12.69 -14.55 0.60
C PHE A 97 13.00 -15.59 -0.49
N PHE A 98 12.00 -16.05 -1.26
CA PHE A 98 12.21 -16.90 -2.44
C PHE A 98 12.61 -16.13 -3.71
N LEU A 99 12.78 -14.81 -3.63
CA LEU A 99 12.97 -13.91 -4.77
C LEU A 99 14.41 -13.35 -4.88
N ASP A 100 15.44 -14.16 -4.60
CA ASP A 100 16.87 -13.76 -4.69
C ASP A 100 17.31 -13.16 -6.04
N ASN A 101 16.50 -13.32 -7.09
CA ASN A 101 16.75 -12.79 -8.43
C ASN A 101 15.96 -11.50 -8.77
N TYR A 102 15.26 -10.89 -7.81
CA TYR A 102 14.41 -9.71 -8.03
C TYR A 102 14.97 -8.45 -7.35
N GLN A 103 14.68 -7.28 -7.93
CA GLN A 103 14.89 -6.00 -7.26
C GLN A 103 13.73 -5.73 -6.29
N THR A 104 14.01 -5.77 -4.99
CA THR A 104 13.01 -5.51 -3.94
C THR A 104 12.94 -4.02 -3.61
N ILE A 105 11.72 -3.47 -3.58
CA ILE A 105 11.43 -2.11 -3.13
C ILE A 105 10.30 -2.21 -2.11
N ALA A 106 10.55 -1.72 -0.90
CA ALA A 106 9.58 -1.74 0.18
C ALA A 106 9.10 -0.33 0.50
N PHE A 107 7.80 -0.18 0.73
CA PHE A 107 7.17 1.08 1.13
C PHE A 107 6.56 0.92 2.50
N HIS A 108 6.84 1.87 3.39
CA HIS A 108 6.22 1.95 4.70
C HIS A 108 5.25 3.12 4.72
N PHE A 109 3.97 2.83 4.98
CA PHE A 109 2.91 3.83 5.06
C PHE A 109 2.37 3.87 6.49
N THR A 110 2.62 4.97 7.19
CA THR A 110 2.08 5.17 8.54
C THR A 110 0.75 5.90 8.47
N VAL A 111 -0.20 5.48 9.31
CA VAL A 111 -1.46 6.21 9.49
C VAL A 111 -1.30 7.30 10.54
N VAL A 112 -2.06 8.39 10.40
CA VAL A 112 -2.13 9.44 11.43
C VAL A 112 -2.64 8.80 12.73
N ASN A 113 -1.85 8.90 13.81
CA ASN A 113 -2.08 8.22 15.08
C ASN A 113 -2.02 6.67 15.00
N GLY A 114 -1.17 6.13 14.12
CA GLY A 114 -0.90 4.70 14.07
C GLY A 114 -0.45 4.14 15.41
N ASN A 115 -0.76 2.87 15.63
CA ASN A 115 -0.40 2.16 16.85
C ASN A 115 1.02 1.58 16.78
N GLU A 116 1.83 1.91 15.79
CA GLU A 116 3.20 1.42 15.72
C GLU A 116 4.11 2.02 16.81
N PRO A 117 5.16 1.30 17.23
CA PRO A 117 6.16 1.84 18.14
C PRO A 117 6.99 2.94 17.46
N GLU A 118 7.55 3.86 18.25
CA GLU A 118 8.32 5.02 17.75
C GLU A 118 9.55 4.63 16.90
N ASN A 119 10.09 3.43 17.13
CA ASN A 119 11.22 2.88 16.39
C ASN A 119 10.80 1.98 15.21
N SER A 120 9.55 2.03 14.73
CA SER A 120 9.10 1.17 13.62
C SER A 120 9.93 1.32 12.35
N GLU A 121 10.36 2.54 12.01
CA GLU A 121 11.26 2.82 10.90
C GLU A 121 12.64 2.16 11.03
N GLU A 122 13.15 2.00 12.26
CA GLU A 122 14.42 1.31 12.50
C GLU A 122 14.26 -0.21 12.38
N ILE A 123 13.11 -0.76 12.76
CA ILE A 123 12.78 -2.19 12.64
C ILE A 123 12.60 -2.57 11.16
N PHE A 124 12.14 -1.63 10.32
CA PHE A 124 11.91 -1.85 8.90
C PHE A 124 13.19 -1.84 8.04
N ARG A 125 14.28 -1.23 8.52
CA ARG A 125 15.56 -1.15 7.81
C ARG A 125 16.32 -2.48 7.81
#